data_AF-A0A9D8R7F1-F1
#
_entry.id   AF-A0A9D8R7F1-F1
#
_cell.length_a   1.000
_cell.length_b   1.000
_cell.length_c   1.000
_cell.angle_alpha   90.00
_cell.angle_beta   90.00
_cell.angle_gamma   90.00
#
_symmetry.space_group_name_H-M   'P 1'
#
loop_
_entity.id
_entity.type
_entity.pdbx_description
1 polymer ?
#
loop_
_entity_poly.entity_id
_entity_poly.type
_entity_poly.pdbx_seq_one_letter_code
_entity_poly.pdbx_strand_id
1 'polypeptide(L)'
;MPKLITCGNELIRINPAGNKIEYSVTAGRSWSTRYVGSSCGTFIDLLEYGRELIALTSKGVYYSVTQGRTWSSRYISTSFGEFQSLADGGRELLLQTSKGLYYSVTAGRSWSRRS
;
A
#
# COMPACT_ATOMS: atom_id res chain seq x y z
N MET A 1 7.64 1.25 -11.45
CA MET A 1 8.11 2.56 -10.93
C MET A 1 7.71 2.64 -9.46
N PRO A 2 8.53 3.17 -8.55
CA PRO A 2 8.16 3.28 -7.14
C PRO A 2 6.95 4.21 -7.01
N LYS A 3 5.90 3.76 -6.31
CA LYS A 3 4.72 4.60 -6.12
C LYS A 3 5.01 5.66 -5.07
N LEU A 4 4.67 6.89 -5.44
CA LEU A 4 4.87 8.11 -4.66
C LEU A 4 3.50 8.73 -4.40
N ILE A 5 3.25 9.06 -3.14
CA ILE A 5 2.01 9.70 -2.70
C ILE A 5 2.34 10.93 -1.88
N THR A 6 1.41 11.88 -1.83
CA THR A 6 1.43 12.98 -0.86
C THR A 6 0.76 12.53 0.43
N CYS A 7 1.27 12.97 1.57
CA CYS A 7 0.64 12.78 2.87
C CYS A 7 0.86 14.06 3.68
N GLY A 8 -0.16 14.92 3.73
CA GLY A 8 0.01 16.29 4.21
C GLY A 8 1.05 17.05 3.38
N ASN A 9 2.06 17.62 4.04
CA ASN A 9 3.15 18.38 3.38
C ASN A 9 4.35 17.51 2.98
N GLU A 10 4.24 16.19 3.12
CA GLU A 10 5.33 15.25 2.87
C GLU A 10 5.03 14.39 1.65
N LEU A 11 6.08 13.98 0.95
CA LEU A 11 5.99 12.89 -0.02
C LEU A 11 6.34 11.58 0.69
N ILE A 12 5.62 10.51 0.38
CA ILE A 12 5.91 9.16 0.86
C ILE A 12 6.14 8.27 -0.36
N ARG A 13 7.15 7.41 -0.30
CA ARG A 13 7.42 6.42 -1.36
C ARG A 13 7.78 5.05 -0.79
N ILE A 14 7.62 4.04 -1.63
CA ILE A 14 8.26 2.73 -1.44
C ILE A 14 9.68 2.80 -2.02
N ASN A 15 10.67 2.34 -1.25
CA ASN A 15 12.03 2.06 -1.71
C ASN A 15 12.16 0.53 -1.92
N PRO A 16 12.13 0.03 -3.16
CA PRO A 16 12.15 -1.40 -3.43
C PRO A 16 13.46 -2.09 -3.04
N ALA A 17 14.60 -1.41 -3.20
CA ALA A 17 15.92 -1.98 -2.94
C ALA A 17 16.12 -2.35 -1.46
N GLY A 18 15.55 -1.56 -0.55
CA GLY A 18 15.63 -1.81 0.89
C GLY A 18 14.34 -2.33 1.54
N ASN A 19 13.26 -2.51 0.77
CA ASN A 19 11.91 -2.75 1.28
C ASN A 19 11.50 -1.75 2.38
N LYS A 20 11.72 -0.45 2.12
CA LYS A 20 11.46 0.63 3.09
C LYS A 20 10.32 1.51 2.64
N ILE A 21 9.63 2.11 3.60
CA ILE A 21 8.86 3.32 3.35
C ILE A 21 9.76 4.50 3.69
N GLU A 22 9.86 5.44 2.76
CA GLU A 22 10.63 6.66 2.92
C GLU A 22 9.73 7.88 2.79
N TYR A 23 10.16 8.99 3.36
CA TYR A 23 9.47 10.26 3.24
C TYR A 23 10.41 11.40 2.85
N SER A 24 9.84 12.46 2.29
CA SER A 24 10.54 13.68 1.92
C SER A 24 9.73 14.91 2.32
N VAL A 25 10.40 15.85 3.00
CA VAL A 25 9.90 17.21 3.26
C VAL A 25 10.45 18.22 2.24
N THR A 26 11.29 17.77 1.31
CA THR A 26 12.04 18.59 0.36
C THR A 26 11.56 18.41 -1.07
N ALA A 27 10.27 18.08 -1.24
CA ALA A 27 9.66 17.79 -2.54
C ALA A 27 10.44 16.73 -3.35
N GLY A 28 10.98 15.71 -2.66
CA GLY A 28 11.67 14.57 -3.27
C GLY A 28 13.16 14.76 -3.52
N ARG A 29 13.75 15.92 -3.14
CA ARG A 29 15.20 16.17 -3.27
C ARG A 29 16.03 15.31 -2.31
N SER A 30 15.52 15.06 -1.11
CA SER A 30 16.13 14.18 -0.11
C SER A 30 15.07 13.30 0.55
N TRP A 31 15.48 12.10 0.97
CA TRP A 31 14.58 11.09 1.53
C TRP A 31 15.12 10.58 2.86
N SER A 32 14.21 10.34 3.80
CA SER A 32 14.52 9.76 5.10
C SER A 32 13.69 8.49 5.30
N THR A 33 14.24 7.50 6.00
CA THR A 33 13.51 6.26 6.29
C THR A 33 12.36 6.58 7.25
N ARG A 34 11.14 6.18 6.88
CA ARG A 34 9.94 6.26 7.72
C ARG A 34 9.63 4.94 8.41
N TYR A 35 9.81 3.85 7.68
CA TYR A 35 9.60 2.51 8.20
C TYR A 35 10.55 1.53 7.54
N VAL A 36 11.11 0.65 8.37
CA VAL A 36 11.91 -0.50 7.98
C VAL A 36 11.49 -1.68 8.86
N GLY A 37 11.04 -2.77 8.23
CA GLY A 37 10.57 -3.94 8.95
C GLY A 37 10.01 -5.00 8.01
N SER A 38 10.09 -6.26 8.42
CA SER A 38 9.73 -7.42 7.59
C SER A 38 8.35 -8.01 7.94
N SER A 39 7.71 -7.56 9.01
CA SER A 39 6.42 -8.10 9.48
C SER A 39 5.35 -8.04 8.39
N CYS A 40 5.31 -6.94 7.64
CA CYS A 40 4.33 -6.67 6.58
C CYS A 40 4.59 -7.45 5.28
N GLY A 41 5.78 -8.02 5.09
CA GLY A 41 6.23 -8.54 3.79
C GLY A 41 6.89 -7.46 2.92
N THR A 42 6.96 -7.72 1.62
CA THR A 42 7.55 -6.80 0.64
C THR A 42 6.50 -5.79 0.20
N PHE A 43 6.76 -4.50 0.34
CA PHE A 43 5.87 -3.44 -0.16
C PHE A 43 5.87 -3.42 -1.68
N ILE A 44 4.68 -3.53 -2.27
CA ILE A 44 4.45 -3.56 -3.71
C ILE A 44 3.81 -2.25 -4.13
N ASP A 45 2.79 -1.81 -3.39
CA ASP A 45 2.01 -0.64 -3.74
C ASP A 45 1.53 0.17 -2.53
N LEU A 46 1.27 1.46 -2.75
CA LEU A 46 0.86 2.40 -1.68
C LEU A 46 -0.26 3.34 -2.16
N LEU A 47 -1.22 3.62 -1.29
CA LEU A 47 -2.38 4.47 -1.56
C LEU A 47 -2.75 5.26 -0.30
N GLU A 48 -3.14 6.52 -0.46
CA GLU A 48 -3.84 7.27 0.58
C GLU A 48 -5.34 7.01 0.44
N TYR A 49 -6.00 6.60 1.54
CA TYR A 49 -7.43 6.31 1.55
C TYR A 49 -8.07 6.89 2.82
N GLY A 50 -8.74 8.03 2.66
CA GLY A 50 -9.29 8.78 3.80
C GLY A 50 -8.18 9.31 4.72
N ARG A 51 -8.15 8.84 5.97
CA ARG A 51 -7.11 9.22 6.97
C ARG A 51 -6.02 8.16 7.12
N GLU A 52 -6.02 7.15 6.27
CA GLU A 52 -5.17 5.99 6.38
C GLU A 52 -4.26 5.88 5.15
N LEU A 53 -3.07 5.31 5.34
CA LEU A 53 -2.30 4.78 4.24
C LEU A 53 -2.59 3.30 4.10
N ILE A 54 -2.86 2.87 2.87
CA ILE A 54 -3.05 1.46 2.52
C ILE A 54 -1.83 1.00 1.72
N ALA A 55 -1.19 -0.06 2.20
CA ALA A 55 -0.10 -0.72 1.52
C ALA A 55 -0.55 -2.07 0.98
N LEU A 56 -0.27 -2.32 -0.28
CA LEU A 56 -0.27 -3.66 -0.85
C LEU A 56 1.11 -4.26 -0.66
N THR A 57 1.17 -5.44 -0.07
CA THR A 57 2.40 -6.18 0.18
C THR A 57 2.33 -7.60 -0.35
N SER A 58 3.46 -8.31 -0.37
CA SER A 58 3.49 -9.72 -0.75
C SER A 58 2.67 -10.64 0.15
N LYS A 59 2.30 -10.20 1.37
CA LYS A 59 1.42 -10.97 2.28
C LYS A 59 -0.06 -10.58 2.17
N GLY A 60 -0.37 -9.46 1.55
CA GLY A 60 -1.73 -8.92 1.43
C GLY A 60 -1.79 -7.42 1.70
N VAL A 61 -2.92 -6.96 2.22
CA VAL A 61 -3.20 -5.54 2.47
C VAL A 61 -2.88 -5.19 3.92
N TYR A 62 -2.10 -4.14 4.10
CA TYR A 62 -1.79 -3.52 5.38
C TYR A 62 -2.28 -2.08 5.38
N TYR A 63 -2.48 -1.52 6.58
CA TYR A 63 -2.84 -0.12 6.73
C TYR A 63 -2.05 0.56 7.84
N SER A 64 -1.97 1.87 7.75
CA SER A 64 -1.35 2.73 8.75
C SER A 64 -2.22 3.94 9.05
N VAL A 65 -2.51 4.18 10.32
CA VAL A 65 -3.11 5.42 10.83
C VAL A 65 -2.07 6.42 11.31
N THR A 66 -0.78 6.05 11.25
CA THR A 66 0.37 6.84 11.73
C THR A 66 1.20 7.39 10.57
N GLN A 67 0.58 7.54 9.39
CA GLN A 67 1.19 8.01 8.16
C GLN A 67 2.39 7.15 7.71
N GLY A 68 2.31 5.84 7.93
CA GLY A 68 3.31 4.86 7.50
C GLY A 68 4.43 4.58 8.50
N ARG A 69 4.35 5.12 9.73
CA ARG A 69 5.31 4.82 10.82
C ARG A 69 5.10 3.43 11.43
N THR A 70 3.85 3.00 11.53
CA THR A 70 3.45 1.67 12.00
C THR A 70 2.38 1.10 11.09
N TRP A 71 2.34 -0.22 10.95
CA TRP A 71 1.46 -0.92 10.03
C TRP A 71 0.72 -2.05 10.73
N SER A 72 -0.54 -2.22 10.40
CA SER A 72 -1.40 -3.31 10.88
C SER A 72 -1.97 -4.07 9.70
N SER A 73 -2.13 -5.39 9.85
CA SER A 73 -2.74 -6.21 8.81
C SER A 73 -4.22 -5.82 8.64
N ARG A 74 -4.65 -5.69 7.39
CA ARG A 74 -6.06 -5.47 7.04
C ARG A 74 -6.66 -6.71 6.41
N TYR A 75 -5.92 -7.34 5.51
CA TYR A 75 -6.34 -8.54 4.81
C TYR A 75 -5.10 -9.34 4.41
N ILE A 76 -4.93 -10.54 4.97
CA ILE A 76 -3.83 -11.44 4.64
C ILE A 76 -4.43 -12.62 3.88
N SER A 77 -3.93 -12.89 2.68
CA SER A 77 -4.36 -14.03 1.88
C SER A 77 -3.29 -14.39 0.87
N THR A 78 -3.16 -15.70 0.60
CA THR A 78 -2.35 -16.24 -0.49
C THR A 78 -3.22 -16.75 -1.65
N SER A 79 -4.56 -16.72 -1.51
CA SER A 79 -5.46 -17.35 -2.47
C SER A 79 -5.56 -16.59 -3.79
N PHE A 80 -5.25 -15.29 -3.81
CA PHE A 80 -5.39 -14.43 -5.00
C PHE A 80 -4.18 -14.47 -5.94
N GLY A 81 -3.16 -15.28 -5.66
CA GLY A 81 -1.92 -15.29 -6.43
C GLY A 81 -1.02 -14.11 -6.07
N GLU A 82 -0.20 -13.67 -7.03
CA GLU A 82 0.73 -12.56 -6.82
C GLU A 82 -0.01 -11.23 -6.89
N PHE A 83 0.15 -10.41 -5.85
CA PHE A 83 -0.35 -9.04 -5.82
C PHE A 83 0.48 -8.15 -6.73
N GLN A 84 -0.16 -7.31 -7.55
CA GLN A 84 0.52 -6.49 -8.55
C GLN A 84 0.31 -4.99 -8.33
N SER A 85 -0.93 -4.54 -8.11
CA SER A 85 -1.22 -3.13 -7.85
C SER A 85 -2.54 -2.93 -7.11
N LEU A 86 -2.66 -1.77 -6.45
CA LEU A 86 -3.81 -1.31 -5.70
C LEU A 86 -4.18 0.11 -6.14
N ALA A 87 -5.44 0.33 -6.50
CA ALA A 87 -5.93 1.64 -6.89
C ALA A 87 -7.20 2.01 -6.14
N ASP A 88 -7.43 3.32 -5.96
CA ASP A 88 -8.73 3.83 -5.55
C ASP A 88 -9.61 4.05 -6.78
N GLY A 89 -10.71 3.32 -6.87
CA GLY A 89 -11.75 3.50 -7.89
C GLY A 89 -12.84 4.50 -7.47
N GLY A 90 -12.65 5.23 -6.38
CA GLY A 90 -13.57 6.22 -5.82
C GLY A 90 -14.66 5.62 -4.95
N ARG A 91 -15.40 4.63 -5.45
CA ARG A 91 -16.41 3.88 -4.66
C ARG A 91 -15.87 2.58 -4.08
N GLU A 92 -14.80 2.05 -4.66
CA GLU A 92 -14.23 0.76 -4.32
C GLU A 92 -12.71 0.80 -4.48
N LEU A 93 -11.99 0.00 -3.69
CA LEU A 93 -10.59 -0.28 -3.97
C LEU A 93 -10.52 -1.36 -5.04
N LEU A 94 -9.59 -1.20 -5.97
CA LEU A 94 -9.31 -2.16 -7.03
C LEU A 94 -7.94 -2.81 -6.77
N LEU A 95 -7.90 -4.13 -6.83
CA LEU A 95 -6.72 -4.94 -6.59
C LEU A 95 -6.45 -5.82 -7.80
N GLN A 96 -5.36 -5.52 -8.50
CA GLN A 96 -4.88 -6.34 -9.61
C GLN A 96 -3.97 -7.44 -9.05
N THR A 97 -4.25 -8.69 -9.41
CA THR A 97 -3.39 -9.84 -9.10
C THR A 97 -3.14 -10.70 -10.33
N SER A 98 -2.22 -11.65 -10.23
CA SER A 98 -1.97 -12.62 -11.30
C SER A 98 -3.15 -13.55 -11.61
N LYS A 99 -4.17 -13.62 -10.74
CA LYS A 99 -5.40 -14.42 -10.97
C LYS A 99 -6.59 -13.57 -11.46
N GLY A 100 -6.40 -12.28 -11.65
CA GLY A 100 -7.40 -11.35 -12.17
C GLY A 100 -7.61 -10.14 -11.27
N LEU A 101 -8.64 -9.36 -11.62
CA LEU A 101 -9.02 -8.15 -10.92
C LEU A 101 -9.98 -8.47 -9.76
N TYR A 102 -9.74 -7.88 -8.61
CA TYR A 102 -10.60 -7.94 -7.43
C TYR A 102 -11.00 -6.52 -7.04
N TYR A 103 -12.12 -6.39 -6.33
CA TYR A 103 -12.59 -5.12 -5.81
C TYR A 103 -13.05 -5.24 -4.35
N SER A 104 -13.01 -4.12 -3.64
CA SER A 104 -13.45 -4.02 -2.24
C SER A 104 -14.25 -2.76 -2.01
N VAL A 105 -15.50 -2.91 -1.58
CA VAL A 105 -16.34 -1.80 -1.08
C VAL A 105 -16.20 -1.59 0.43
N THR A 106 -15.34 -2.37 1.10
CA THR A 106 -15.15 -2.36 2.56
C THR A 106 -13.78 -1.78 2.97
N ALA A 107 -13.22 -0.93 2.11
CA ALA A 107 -11.89 -0.33 2.26
C ALA A 107 -10.77 -1.37 2.43
N GLY A 108 -10.87 -2.50 1.71
CA GLY A 108 -9.85 -3.55 1.66
C GLY A 108 -9.97 -4.61 2.76
N ARG A 109 -11.05 -4.63 3.56
CA ARG A 109 -11.31 -5.65 4.58
C ARG A 109 -11.82 -6.97 4.00
N SER A 110 -12.53 -6.90 2.88
CA SER A 110 -13.01 -8.04 2.11
C SER A 110 -12.94 -7.74 0.62
N TRP A 111 -12.75 -8.79 -0.19
CA TRP A 111 -12.51 -8.66 -1.62
C TRP A 111 -13.40 -9.64 -2.39
N SER A 112 -13.91 -9.17 -3.53
CA SER A 112 -14.67 -9.97 -4.47
C SER A 112 -13.98 -9.94 -5.83
N ARG A 113 -13.91 -11.09 -6.51
CA ARG A 113 -13.37 -11.14 -7.87
C ARG A 113 -14.29 -10.34 -8.78
N ARG A 114 -13.71 -9.51 -9.63
CA ARG A 114 -14.45 -8.80 -10.68
C ARG A 114 -14.59 -9.75 -11.87
N SER A 115 -15.83 -10.05 -12.23
CA SER A 115 -16.21 -10.85 -13.40
C SER A 115 -16.00 -10.08 -14.69
#